data_AF-A0A1E2WWX5-F1
#
_entry.id   AF-A0A1E2WWX5-F1
#
_cell.length_a   1.000
_cell.length_b   1.000
_cell.length_c   1.000
_cell.angle_alpha   90.00
_cell.angle_beta   90.00
_cell.angle_gamma   90.00
#
_symmetry.space_group_name_H-M   'P 1'
#
loop_
_entity.id
_entity.type
_entity.pdbx_description
1 polymer ?
#
loop_
_entity_poly.entity_id
_entity_poly.type
_entity_poly.pdbx_seq_one_letter_code
_entity_poly.pdbx_strand_id
1 'polypeptide(L)' 'MSKRVHVTLPDKVFDALERWADDQGRPVANLVAYLVEKAIEEAETQGRIPSSSSNDKKDK' A
#
# COMPACT_ATOMS: atom_id res chain seq x y z
N MET A 1 -5.35 -1.66 13.12
CA MET A 1 -4.23 -0.77 13.53
C MET A 1 -3.51 -0.31 12.28
N SER A 2 -3.29 0.99 12.09
CA SER A 2 -2.54 1.52 10.94
C SER A 2 -1.05 1.70 11.30
N LYS A 3 -0.17 1.47 10.32
CA LYS A 3 1.27 1.75 10.41
C LYS A 3 1.62 2.83 9.39
N ARG A 4 2.53 3.73 9.75
CA ARG A 4 2.98 4.83 8.88
C ARG A 4 4.34 4.47 8.28
N VAL A 5 4.44 4.61 6.97
CA VAL A 5 5.69 4.47 6.22
C VAL A 5 5.96 5.77 5.47
N HIS A 6 7.24 6.09 5.23
CA HIS A 6 7.66 7.20 4.38
C HIS A 6 8.26 6.62 3.10
N VAL A 7 7.81 7.10 1.95
CA VAL A 7 8.25 6.63 0.63
C VAL A 7 8.70 7.82 -0.21
N THR A 8 9.73 7.62 -1.03
CA THR A 8 10.16 8.59 -2.05
C THR A 8 9.66 8.12 -3.40
N LEU A 9 8.97 8.98 -4.14
CA LEU A 9 8.39 8.69 -5.44
C LEU A 9 9.00 9.62 -6.50
N PRO A 10 9.19 9.16 -7.75
CA PRO A 10 9.50 10.06 -8.85
C PRO A 10 8.36 11.08 -9.05
N ASP A 11 8.70 12.33 -9.38
CA ASP A 11 7.75 13.43 -9.56
C ASP A 11 6.57 13.03 -10.47
N LYS A 12 6.87 12.43 -11.63
CA LYS A 12 5.86 11.95 -12.59
C LYS A 12 4.81 11.03 -11.96
N VAL A 13 5.20 10.19 -11.00
CA VAL A 13 4.30 9.27 -10.31
C VAL A 13 3.44 10.04 -9.31
N PHE A 14 4.05 10.96 -8.56
CA PHE A 14 3.32 11.78 -7.60
C PHE A 14 2.29 12.69 -8.30
N ASP A 15 2.67 13.35 -9.40
CA ASP A 15 1.76 14.18 -10.20
C ASP A 15 0.54 13.41 -10.73
N ALA A 16 0.73 12.13 -11.07
CA ALA A 16 -0.37 11.27 -11.51
C ALA A 16 -1.30 10.90 -10.34
N LEU A 17 -0.73 10.62 -9.16
CA LEU A 17 -1.50 10.35 -7.95
C LEU A 17 -2.29 11.58 -7.49
N GLU A 18 -1.70 12.77 -7.58
CA GLU A 18 -2.34 14.02 -7.19
C GLU A 18 -3.58 14.30 -8.05
N ARG A 19 -3.41 14.27 -9.38
CA ARG A 19 -4.53 14.41 -10.33
C ARG A 19 -5.64 13.38 -10.10
N TRP A 20 -5.27 12.14 -9.78
CA TRP A 20 -6.26 11.08 -9.55
C TRP A 20 -6.97 11.21 -8.19
N ALA A 21 -6.28 11.71 -7.17
CA ALA A 21 -6.86 11.96 -5.87
C ALA A 21 -7.84 13.14 -5.92
N ASP A 22 -7.48 14.20 -6.65
CA ASP A 22 -8.31 15.38 -6.89
C ASP A 22 -9.61 15.03 -7.63
N ASP A 23 -9.52 14.22 -8.70
CA ASP A 23 -10.69 13.72 -9.45
C ASP A 23 -11.69 12.98 -8.54
N GLN A 24 -11.19 12.28 -7.51
CA GLN A 24 -12.02 11.56 -6.54
C GLN A 24 -12.37 12.38 -5.29
N GLY A 25 -11.93 13.63 -5.19
CA GLY A 25 -12.19 14.50 -4.06
C GLY A 25 -11.64 13.98 -2.72
N ARG A 26 -10.46 13.31 -2.73
CA ARG A 26 -9.86 12.76 -1.51
C ARG A 26 -8.37 13.11 -1.37
N PRO A 27 -7.79 13.01 -0.15
CA PRO A 27 -6.35 13.19 0.04
C PRO A 27 -5.51 12.14 -0.71
N VAL A 28 -4.36 12.57 -1.25
CA VAL A 28 -3.37 11.70 -1.92
C VAL A 28 -2.95 10.53 -1.03
N ALA A 29 -2.71 10.77 0.26
CA ALA A 29 -2.33 9.72 1.20
C ALA A 29 -3.37 8.59 1.30
N ASN A 30 -4.66 8.92 1.21
CA ASN A 30 -5.73 7.92 1.23
C ASN A 30 -5.79 7.13 -0.06
N LEU A 31 -5.57 7.78 -1.22
CA LEU A 31 -5.42 7.08 -2.50
C LEU A 31 -4.27 6.07 -2.43
N VAL A 32 -3.10 6.52 -1.98
CA VAL A 32 -1.90 5.67 -1.89
C VAL A 32 -2.13 4.49 -0.97
N ALA A 33 -2.75 4.70 0.20
CA ALA A 33 -3.09 3.61 1.11
C ALA A 33 -3.98 2.56 0.46
N TYR A 34 -5.03 2.99 -0.25
CA TYR A 34 -5.94 2.10 -0.98
C TYR A 34 -5.23 1.34 -2.11
N LEU A 35 -4.37 2.00 -2.89
CA LEU A 35 -3.62 1.36 -3.97
C LEU A 35 -2.65 0.31 -3.45
N VAL A 36 -1.96 0.60 -2.34
CA VAL A 36 -1.07 -0.36 -1.69
C VAL A 36 -1.86 -1.56 -1.20
N GLU A 37 -3.01 -1.35 -0.55
CA GLU A 37 -3.88 -2.45 -0.10
C GLU A 37 -4.31 -3.35 -1.27
N LYS A 38 -4.79 -2.75 -2.37
CA LYS A 38 -5.17 -3.52 -3.57
C LYS A 38 -4.02 -4.27 -4.21
N ALA A 39 -2.84 -3.67 -4.27
CA ALA A 39 -1.65 -4.33 -4.79
C ALA A 39 -1.21 -5.53 -3.92
N ILE A 40 -1.35 -5.43 -2.60
CA ILE A 40 -1.08 -6.54 -1.66
C ILE A 40 -2.10 -7.65 -1.84
N GLU A 41 -3.41 -7.34 -1.87
CA GLU A 41 -4.47 -8.32 -2.14
C GLU A 41 -4.19 -9.09 -3.45
N GLU A 42 -3.86 -8.37 -4.53
CA GLU A 42 -3.53 -9.00 -5.81
C GLU A 42 -2.29 -9.91 -5.67
N ALA A 43 -1.24 -9.44 -5.01
CA ALA A 43 -0.03 -10.21 -4.82
C ALA A 43 -0.24 -11.47 -3.95
N GLU A 44 -1.13 -11.41 -2.95
CA GLU A 44 -1.55 -12.58 -2.15
C GLU A 44 -2.32 -13.59 -3.00
N THR A 45 -3.29 -13.14 -3.81
CA THR A 45 -4.06 -14.04 -4.70
C THR A 45 -3.18 -14.74 -5.73
N GLN A 46 -2.09 -14.08 -6.16
CA GLN A 46 -1.12 -14.63 -7.10
C GLN A 46 -0.02 -15.47 -6.42
N GLY A 47 -0.03 -15.60 -5.10
CA GLY A 47 1.00 -16.32 -4.35
C GLY A 47 2.40 -15.69 -4.41
N ARG A 48 2.49 -14.38 -4.73
CA ARG A 48 3.76 -13.64 -4.79
C ARG A 48 4.29 -13.26 -3.41
N ILE A 49 3.38 -13.09 -2.45
CA ILE A 49 3.73 -12.84 -1.05
C ILE A 49 3.77 -14.19 -0.34
N PRO A 50 4.89 -14.56 0.31
CA PRO A 50 4.96 -15.80 1.06
C PRO A 50 3.91 -15.79 2.18
N SER A 51 3.10 -16.85 2.26
CA SER A 51 2.17 -17.04 3.38
C SER A 51 2.98 -17.05 4.68
N SER A 52 2.55 -16.27 5.68
CA SER A 52 3.16 -16.28 7.02
C SER A 52 2.95 -17.64 7.68
N SER A 53 3.81 -18.60 7.35
CA SER A 53 3.93 -19.89 8.00
C SER A 53 5.37 -20.04 8.45
N SER A 54 5.76 -19.21 9.42
CA SER A 54 6.90 -19.35 10.36
C SER A 54 7.17 -17.98 11.01
N ASN A 55 6.56 -17.73 12.17
CA ASN A 55 7.26 -17.32 13.42
C ASN A 55 6.37 -16.58 14.44
N ASP A 56 5.13 -17.00 14.65
CA ASP A 56 4.35 -16.63 15.87
C ASP A 56 4.72 -17.54 17.06
N LYS A 57 6.03 -17.75 17.26
CA LYS A 57 6.61 -18.36 18.46
C LYS A 57 7.81 -17.52 18.92
N LYS A 58 7.50 -16.41 19.58
CA LYS A 58 8.31 -15.72 20.60
C LYS A 58 7.38 -14.70 21.26
N ASP A 59 7.20 -14.62 22.56
CA ASP A 59 7.79 -15.31 23.69
C ASP A 59 6.78 -15.23 24.85
N LYS A 60 6.99 -16.14 25.79
CA LYS A 60 6.24 -16.48 27.00
C LYS A 60 6.02 -15.32 27.98
#